data_AF-A0A3B9XFJ5-F1
#
_entry.id   AF-A0A3B9XFJ5-F1
#
_cell.length_a   1.000
_cell.length_b   1.000
_cell.length_c   1.000
_cell.angle_alpha   90.00
_cell.angle_beta   90.00
_cell.angle_gamma   90.00
#
_symmetry.space_group_name_H-M   'P 1'
#
loop_
_entity.id
_entity.type
_entity.pdbx_description
1 polymer ?
#
loop_
_entity_poly.entity_id
_entity_poly.type
_entity_poly.pdbx_seq_one_letter_code
_entity_poly.pdbx_strand_id
1 'polypeptide(L)'
;MGVFLQILFAVITVHAWQPSEFKKPTDEQLRKQLSSLQYEVTQNEGTERAFENKYWDNKAEGIYVDVVSKEPLFSSTDKFKSGTGWPSFTKPLDKSSVTYHEDNSLFSS
;
A
#
# COMPACT_ATOMS: atom_id res chain seq x y z
N MET A 1 -12.99 6.66 -4.28
CA MET A 1 -11.54 6.64 -4.51
C MET A 1 -10.90 5.65 -3.56
N GLY A 2 -10.08 4.74 -4.07
CA GLY A 2 -9.50 3.64 -3.31
C GLY A 2 -8.22 4.06 -2.61
N VAL A 3 -8.03 3.59 -1.39
CA VAL A 3 -6.82 3.77 -0.58
C VAL A 3 -5.60 3.28 -1.37
N PHE A 4 -4.73 4.20 -1.80
CA PHE A 4 -3.50 3.87 -2.51
C PHE A 4 -2.40 3.55 -1.49
N LEU A 5 -2.22 2.26 -1.21
CA LEU A 5 -1.05 1.78 -0.50
C LEU A 5 -0.18 0.98 -1.48
N GLN A 6 1.09 1.37 -1.61
CA GLN A 6 2.06 0.57 -2.35
C GLN A 6 2.50 -0.59 -1.49
N ILE A 7 2.18 -1.77 -1.97
CA ILE A 7 2.34 -2.97 -1.20
C ILE A 7 3.64 -3.65 -1.59
N LEU A 8 4.54 -3.91 -0.65
CA LEU A 8 5.64 -4.84 -0.89
C LEU A 8 5.23 -6.29 -0.59
N PHE A 9 5.61 -7.21 -1.47
CA PHE A 9 5.54 -8.65 -1.19
C PHE A 9 6.78 -9.05 -0.39
N ALA A 10 6.61 -9.44 0.87
CA ALA A 10 7.68 -9.89 1.73
C ALA A 10 7.38 -11.33 2.19
N VAL A 11 8.17 -12.30 1.72
CA VAL A 11 8.19 -13.65 2.30
C VAL A 11 9.03 -13.55 3.58
N ILE A 12 8.41 -13.33 4.74
CA ILE A 12 9.13 -13.26 6.02
C ILE A 12 8.36 -13.99 7.12
N THR A 13 9.09 -14.85 7.82
CA THR A 13 8.87 -15.30 9.21
C THR A 13 7.97 -14.34 10.01
N VAL A 14 6.91 -14.90 10.60
CA VAL A 14 5.93 -14.28 11.50
C VAL A 14 6.58 -13.46 12.64
N HIS A 15 6.97 -12.22 12.38
CA HIS A 15 6.98 -11.19 13.41
C HIS A 15 5.64 -10.48 13.33
N ALA A 16 4.84 -10.62 14.39
CA ALA A 16 3.58 -9.90 14.49
C ALA A 16 3.87 -8.39 14.47
N TRP A 17 3.19 -7.66 13.59
CA TRP A 17 3.28 -6.21 13.55
C TRP A 17 2.76 -5.63 14.87
N GLN A 18 3.53 -4.72 15.48
CA GLN A 18 3.19 -4.08 16.75
C GLN A 18 3.04 -2.56 16.56
N PRO A 19 1.81 -2.02 16.52
CA PRO A 19 1.58 -0.61 16.25
C PRO A 19 2.22 0.32 17.28
N SER A 20 2.26 -0.10 18.55
CA SER A 20 2.81 0.69 19.65
C SER A 20 4.30 0.97 19.53
N GLU A 21 5.03 0.14 18.79
CA GLU A 21 6.48 0.28 18.59
C GLU A 21 6.81 1.05 17.31
N PHE A 22 5.82 1.28 16.43
CA PHE A 22 6.07 1.95 15.17
C PHE A 22 6.37 3.43 15.36
N LYS A 23 7.58 3.83 14.95
CA LYS A 23 7.99 5.22 14.83
C LYS A 23 8.22 5.55 13.36
N LYS A 24 7.40 6.45 12.80
CA LYS A 24 7.56 6.89 11.41
C LYS A 24 8.99 7.41 11.19
N PRO A 25 9.73 6.91 10.18
CA PRO A 25 11.05 7.44 9.84
C PRO A 25 10.98 8.92 9.44
N THR A 26 12.08 9.63 9.57
CA THR A 26 12.17 11.03 9.11
C THR A 26 12.08 11.11 7.59
N ASP A 27 11.70 12.28 7.06
CA ASP A 27 11.67 12.56 5.62
C ASP A 27 12.97 12.14 4.92
N GLU A 28 14.12 12.51 5.51
CA GLU A 28 15.44 12.16 4.99
C GLU A 28 15.68 10.64 4.97
N GLN A 29 15.22 9.93 6.00
CA GLN A 29 15.31 8.47 6.04
C GLN A 29 14.42 7.83 4.97
N LEU A 30 13.20 8.34 4.80
CA LEU A 30 12.26 7.85 3.79
C LEU A 30 12.81 8.04 2.37
N ARG A 31 13.40 9.19 2.06
CA ARG A 31 14.04 9.44 0.75
C ARG A 31 15.22 8.51 0.46
N LYS A 32 15.89 8.02 1.50
CA LYS A 32 17.00 7.05 1.38
C LYS A 32 16.50 5.60 1.25
N GLN A 33 15.37 5.28 1.86
CA GLN A 33 14.83 3.91 1.93
C GLN A 33 13.88 3.55 0.79
N LEU A 34 13.14 4.54 0.28
CA LEU A 34 12.10 4.36 -0.73
C LEU A 34 12.65 4.71 -2.11
N SER A 35 12.11 4.04 -3.15
CA SER A 35 12.26 4.55 -4.51
C SER A 35 11.54 5.89 -4.66
N SER A 36 11.92 6.70 -5.65
CA SER A 36 11.24 7.98 -5.90
C SER A 36 9.74 7.82 -6.10
N LEU A 37 9.30 6.76 -6.80
CA LEU A 37 7.87 6.48 -7.00
C LEU A 37 7.17 6.06 -5.70
N GLN A 38 7.80 5.22 -4.88
CA GLN A 38 7.26 4.83 -3.57
C GLN A 38 7.13 6.04 -2.65
N TYR A 39 8.14 6.89 -2.62
CA TYR A 39 8.12 8.13 -1.85
C TYR A 39 6.96 9.02 -2.30
N GLU A 40 6.84 9.25 -3.61
CA GLU A 40 5.79 10.10 -4.17
C GLU A 40 4.39 9.59 -3.83
N VAL A 41 4.12 8.30 -4.03
CA VAL A 41 2.79 7.73 -3.76
C VAL A 41 2.47 7.70 -2.27
N THR A 42 3.44 7.37 -1.41
CA THR A 42 3.17 7.18 0.02
C THR A 42 3.24 8.45 0.86
N GLN A 43 4.02 9.46 0.43
CA GLN A 43 4.24 10.69 1.20
C GLN A 43 3.57 11.91 0.59
N ASN A 44 3.34 11.92 -0.74
CA ASN A 44 2.81 13.08 -1.46
C ASN A 44 1.46 12.80 -2.13
N GLU A 45 0.76 11.73 -1.75
CA GLU A 45 -0.54 11.34 -2.33
C GLU A 45 -0.48 11.13 -3.87
N GLY A 46 0.71 10.83 -4.40
CA GLY A 46 0.90 10.55 -5.81
C GLY A 46 0.16 9.29 -6.25
N THR A 47 -0.08 9.16 -7.57
CA THR A 47 -0.66 7.96 -8.18
C THR A 47 0.31 7.37 -9.19
N GLU A 48 0.67 6.10 -9.03
CA GLU A 48 1.49 5.39 -10.01
C GLU A 48 0.70 5.14 -11.31
N ARG A 49 1.40 4.98 -12.43
CA ARG A 49 0.75 4.70 -13.71
C ARG A 49 0.03 3.35 -13.70
N ALA A 50 -1.17 3.31 -14.24
CA ALA A 50 -1.96 2.09 -14.43
C ALA A 50 -1.16 1.06 -15.26
N PHE A 51 -1.24 -0.21 -14.88
CA PHE A 51 -0.58 -1.34 -15.57
C PHE A 51 0.97 -1.29 -15.61
N GLU A 52 1.59 -0.26 -15.03
CA GLU A 52 3.05 -0.07 -14.95
C GLU A 52 3.57 -0.23 -13.52
N ASN A 53 2.90 -1.05 -12.72
CA ASN A 53 3.34 -1.38 -11.35
C ASN A 53 3.61 -2.88 -11.19
N LYS A 54 4.34 -3.23 -10.13
CA LYS A 54 4.79 -4.60 -9.91
C LYS A 54 3.65 -5.58 -9.55
N TYR A 55 2.53 -5.08 -9.04
CA TYR A 55 1.58 -5.90 -8.29
C TYR A 55 0.17 -5.99 -8.88
N TRP A 56 -0.14 -5.23 -9.93
CA TRP A 56 -1.49 -5.22 -10.52
C TRP A 56 -1.92 -6.62 -11.00
N ASP A 57 -1.05 -7.35 -11.73
CA ASP A 57 -1.31 -8.73 -12.17
C ASP A 57 -0.60 -9.79 -11.32
N ASN A 58 -0.08 -9.43 -10.14
CA ASN A 58 0.51 -10.43 -9.25
C ASN A 58 -0.58 -11.40 -8.74
N LYS A 59 -0.28 -12.70 -8.80
CA LYS A 59 -1.15 -13.80 -8.35
C LYS A 59 -0.50 -14.71 -7.31
N ALA A 60 0.72 -14.38 -6.88
CA ALA A 60 1.40 -15.14 -5.85
C ALA A 60 0.64 -15.07 -4.51
N GLU A 61 0.57 -16.19 -3.80
CA GLU A 61 -0.02 -16.27 -2.47
C GLU A 61 0.85 -15.55 -1.44
N GLY A 62 0.26 -14.66 -0.64
CA GLY A 62 0.99 -13.95 0.38
C GLY A 62 0.24 -12.77 0.97
N ILE A 63 0.96 -12.03 1.80
CA ILE A 63 0.47 -10.86 2.49
C ILE A 63 1.04 -9.60 1.87
N TYR A 64 0.14 -8.64 1.74
CA TYR A 64 0.37 -7.35 1.17
C TYR A 64 0.60 -6.35 2.33
N VAL A 65 1.84 -5.85 2.49
CA VAL A 65 2.27 -4.97 3.59
C VAL A 65 2.57 -3.53 3.17
N ASP A 66 2.40 -2.57 4.09
CA ASP A 66 2.80 -1.17 3.90
C ASP A 66 4.31 -1.08 3.67
N VAL A 67 4.74 -0.29 2.68
CA VAL A 67 6.17 -0.18 2.39
C VAL A 67 6.95 0.60 3.45
N VAL A 68 6.31 1.47 4.23
CA VAL A 68 6.93 2.30 5.27
C VAL A 68 6.91 1.60 6.63
N SER A 69 5.72 1.26 7.14
CA SER A 69 5.52 0.69 8.48
C SER A 69 5.69 -0.83 8.53
N LYS A 70 5.63 -1.49 7.38
CA LYS A 70 5.57 -2.96 7.25
C LYS A 70 4.31 -3.57 7.86
N GLU A 71 3.29 -2.76 8.11
CA GLU A 71 1.98 -3.22 8.56
C GLU A 71 1.33 -4.15 7.53
N PRO A 72 0.86 -5.34 7.92
CA PRO A 72 0.03 -6.19 7.09
C PRO A 72 -1.34 -5.57 6.82
N LEU A 73 -1.74 -5.48 5.55
CA LEU A 73 -2.98 -4.77 5.19
C LEU A 73 -3.94 -5.61 4.38
N PHE A 74 -3.44 -6.40 3.44
CA PHE A 74 -4.29 -7.19 2.55
C PHE A 74 -3.78 -8.62 2.41
N SER A 75 -4.69 -9.54 2.14
CA SER A 75 -4.37 -10.92 1.75
C SER A 75 -4.47 -11.07 0.23
N SER A 76 -3.58 -11.86 -0.37
CA SER A 76 -3.75 -12.29 -1.77
C SER A 76 -5.07 -13.02 -2.02
N THR A 77 -5.66 -13.65 -0.99
CA THR A 77 -6.96 -14.34 -1.09
C THR A 77 -8.13 -13.40 -1.34
N ASP A 78 -7.99 -12.13 -0.94
CA ASP A 78 -8.98 -11.08 -1.13
C ASP A 78 -8.66 -10.19 -2.35
N LYS A 79 -7.55 -10.48 -3.05
CA LYS A 79 -7.18 -9.80 -4.30
C LYS A 79 -8.04 -10.31 -5.44
N PHE A 80 -8.51 -9.40 -6.29
CA PHE A 80 -9.28 -9.74 -7.50
C PHE A 80 -8.82 -8.95 -8.72
N LYS A 81 -9.21 -9.43 -9.92
CA LYS A 81 -8.91 -8.76 -11.19
C LYS A 81 -10.01 -7.75 -11.52
N SER A 82 -9.78 -6.50 -11.15
CA SER A 82 -10.71 -5.39 -11.43
C SER A 82 -10.60 -4.83 -12.85
N GLY A 83 -9.46 -5.00 -13.51
CA GLY A 83 -9.18 -4.39 -14.81
C GLY A 83 -8.79 -2.90 -14.75
N THR A 84 -8.59 -2.34 -13.54
CA THR A 84 -8.26 -0.91 -13.37
C THR A 84 -6.80 -0.58 -13.66
N GLY A 85 -5.91 -1.58 -13.57
CA GLY A 85 -4.46 -1.39 -13.69
C GLY A 85 -3.73 -1.21 -12.37
N TRP A 86 -4.43 -1.30 -11.23
CA TRP A 86 -3.85 -1.32 -9.89
C TRP A 86 -4.31 -2.55 -9.09
N PRO A 87 -3.53 -3.00 -8.08
CA PRO A 87 -3.96 -4.02 -7.14
C PRO A 87 -5.32 -3.65 -6.53
N SER A 88 -6.26 -4.58 -6.54
CA SER A 88 -7.62 -4.37 -6.03
C SER A 88 -7.99 -5.50 -5.08
N PHE A 89 -8.53 -5.13 -3.91
CA PHE A 89 -8.88 -6.05 -2.83
C PHE A 89 -10.31 -5.81 -2.37
N THR A 90 -10.99 -6.88 -1.95
CA THR A 90 -12.38 -6.80 -1.48
C THR A 90 -12.48 -6.31 -0.03
N LYS A 91 -11.46 -6.56 0.79
CA LYS A 91 -11.37 -6.13 2.19
C LYS A 91 -9.91 -6.08 2.68
N PRO A 92 -9.60 -5.27 3.70
CA PRO A 92 -8.35 -5.38 4.43
C PRO A 92 -8.33 -6.61 5.35
N LEU A 93 -7.16 -6.94 5.89
CA LEU A 93 -6.97 -7.95 6.94
C LEU A 93 -7.70 -7.56 8.22
N ASP A 94 -7.59 -6.30 8.63
CA ASP A 94 -8.31 -5.71 9.75
C ASP A 94 -8.98 -4.40 9.31
N LYS A 95 -10.16 -4.09 9.86
CA LYS A 95 -10.82 -2.80 9.60
C LYS A 95 -10.05 -1.62 10.19
N SER A 96 -9.24 -1.84 11.23
CA SER A 96 -8.44 -0.79 11.85
C SER A 96 -7.12 -0.51 11.11
N SER A 97 -6.69 -1.38 10.19
CA SER A 97 -5.42 -1.22 9.47
C SER A 97 -5.48 -0.20 8.33
N VAL A 98 -6.68 0.30 8.00
CA VAL A 98 -6.88 1.32 6.96
C VAL A 98 -7.84 2.39 7.45
N THR A 99 -7.49 3.64 7.17
CA THR A 99 -8.38 4.79 7.40
C THR A 99 -8.95 5.28 6.09
N TYR A 100 -10.22 5.65 6.09
CA TYR A 100 -10.91 6.15 4.91
C TYR A 100 -11.07 7.66 5.01
N HIS A 101 -10.70 8.36 3.93
CA HIS A 101 -10.83 9.81 3.78
C HIS A 101 -11.55 10.11 2.47
N GLU A 102 -12.45 11.08 2.49
CA GLU A 102 -13.07 11.58 1.27
C GLU A 102 -12.09 12.49 0.52
N ASP A 103 -11.90 12.24 -0.77
CA ASP A 103 -11.06 13.04 -1.64
C ASP A 103 -11.91 13.56 -2.81
N ASN A 104 -11.91 14.89 -3.00
CA ASN A 104 -12.65 15.61 -4.04
C ASN A 104 -11.73 16.38 -5.00
N SER A 105 -10.41 16.18 -4.90
CA SER A 105 -9.37 16.94 -5.61
C SER A 105 -9.48 16.90 -7.14
N LEU A 106 -10.05 15.82 -7.69
CA LEU A 106 -10.23 15.65 -9.14
C LEU A 106 -11.41 16.45 -9.73
N PHE A 107 -12.33 16.92 -8.89
CA PHE A 107 -13.56 17.60 -9.33
C PHE A 107 -13.68 19.04 -8.79
N SER A 108 -12.79 19.45 -7.89
CA SER A 108 -12.66 20.83 -7.45
C SER A 108 -11.81 21.63 -8.46
N SER A 109 -12.48 22.45 -9.28
CA SER A 109 -11.87 23.46 -10.15
C SER A 109 -11.24 24.62 -9.38
#